data_AF-A0A8T3NEV7-F1
#
_entry.id   AF-A0A8T3NEV7-F1
#
_cell.length_a   1.000
_cell.length_b   1.000
_cell.length_c   1.000
_cell.angle_alpha   90.00
_cell.angle_beta   90.00
_cell.angle_gamma   90.00
#
_symmetry.space_group_name_H-M   'P 1'
#
loop_
_entity.id
_entity.type
_entity.pdbx_description
1 polymer ?
#
loop_
_entity_poly.entity_id
_entity_poly.type
_entity_poly.pdbx_seq_one_letter_code
_entity_poly.pdbx_strand_id
1 'polypeptide(L)'
;MSYADKALTCRDCQQAFVFTSGEQEFFASRGFTNEPSRCPDCRAARRSERSGGYSSGGGSYSTGYSGGGGGYSSGSGGDGYTSGG
;
A
#
# COMPACT_ATOMS: atom_id res chain seq x y z
N MET A 1 1.10 -15.28 23.12
CA MET A 1 0.46 -16.37 22.36
C MET A 1 1.45 -16.80 21.30
N SER A 2 1.75 -18.09 21.18
CA SER A 2 2.65 -18.59 20.13
C SER A 2 1.91 -18.59 18.80
N TYR A 3 2.16 -17.60 17.95
CA TYR A 3 1.62 -17.55 16.60
C TYR A 3 2.42 -18.50 15.71
N ALA A 4 1.74 -19.40 15.02
CA ALA A 4 2.34 -20.37 14.10
C ALA A 4 1.89 -20.07 12.67
N ASP A 5 2.76 -20.33 11.71
CA ASP A 5 2.45 -20.10 10.30
C ASP A 5 1.24 -20.93 9.88
N LYS A 6 0.23 -20.28 9.30
CA LYS A 6 -1.02 -20.92 8.93
C LYS A 6 -1.28 -20.73 7.45
N ALA A 7 -1.43 -21.83 6.72
CA ALA A 7 -1.87 -21.77 5.33
C ALA A 7 -3.37 -21.49 5.25
N LEU A 8 -3.76 -20.41 4.57
CA LEU A 8 -5.13 -20.00 4.33
C LEU A 8 -5.42 -19.93 2.83
N THR A 9 -6.68 -20.10 2.45
CA THR A 9 -7.11 -20.01 1.05
C THR A 9 -7.72 -18.65 0.77
N CYS A 10 -7.23 -17.97 -0.27
CA CYS A 10 -7.78 -16.69 -0.70
C CYS A 10 -9.21 -16.86 -1.25
N ARG A 11 -10.16 -16.05 -0.78
CA ARG A 11 -11.55 -16.11 -1.27
C ARG A 11 -11.73 -15.58 -2.70
N ASP A 12 -10.83 -14.73 -3.17
CA ASP A 12 -10.92 -14.12 -4.51
C ASP A 12 -10.23 -15.00 -5.58
N CYS A 13 -8.99 -15.41 -5.36
CA CYS A 13 -8.20 -16.17 -6.35
C CYS A 13 -8.05 -17.67 -6.04
N GLN A 14 -8.61 -18.14 -4.90
CA GLN A 14 -8.54 -19.54 -4.45
C GLN A 14 -7.11 -20.10 -4.27
N GLN A 15 -6.09 -19.24 -4.26
CA GLN A 15 -4.70 -19.63 -4.00
C GLN A 15 -4.45 -19.80 -2.50
N ALA A 16 -3.63 -20.79 -2.15
CA ALA A 16 -3.11 -20.93 -0.80
C ALA A 16 -2.05 -19.85 -0.52
N PHE A 17 -2.15 -19.17 0.62
CA PHE A 17 -1.16 -18.20 1.08
C PHE A 17 -0.84 -18.46 2.56
N VAL A 18 0.37 -18.09 2.98
CA VAL A 18 0.82 -18.30 4.37
C VAL A 18 0.53 -17.05 5.18
N PHE A 19 -0.25 -17.20 6.24
CA PHE A 19 -0.43 -16.20 7.27
C PHE A 19 0.63 -16.44 8.35
N THR A 20 1.74 -15.72 8.20
CA THR A 20 2.93 -15.91 9.04
C THR A 20 2.69 -15.49 10.49
N SER A 21 3.52 -16.01 11.39
CA SER A 21 3.51 -15.60 12.80
C SER A 21 3.68 -14.08 12.96
N GLY A 22 4.59 -13.45 12.21
CA GLY A 22 4.81 -12.01 12.23
C GLY A 22 3.61 -11.18 11.73
N GLU A 23 2.88 -11.68 10.73
CA GLU A 23 1.63 -11.03 10.29
C GLU A 23 0.52 -11.17 11.33
N GLN A 24 0.45 -12.30 12.04
CA GLN A 24 -0.51 -12.48 13.14
C GLN A 24 -0.24 -11.51 14.29
N GLU A 25 1.03 -11.30 14.66
CA GLU A 25 1.43 -10.31 15.66
C GLU A 25 1.04 -8.89 15.23
N PHE A 26 1.26 -8.55 13.95
CA PHE A 26 0.86 -7.25 13.40
C PHE A 26 -0.66 -7.05 13.43
N PHE A 27 -1.43 -8.08 13.05
CA PHE A 27 -2.90 -8.04 13.10
C PHE A 27 -3.41 -7.90 14.54
N ALA A 28 -2.85 -8.67 15.48
CA ALA A 28 -3.20 -8.59 16.89
C ALA A 28 -2.86 -7.22 17.49
N SER A 29 -1.70 -6.65 17.15
CA SER A 29 -1.28 -5.31 17.59
C SER A 29 -2.22 -4.20 17.10
N ARG A 30 -2.81 -4.37 15.92
CA ARG A 30 -3.81 -3.46 15.34
C ARG A 30 -5.22 -3.65 15.92
N GLY A 31 -5.44 -4.65 16.79
CA GLY A 31 -6.75 -5.00 17.32
C GLY A 31 -7.61 -5.84 16.36
N PHE A 32 -7.02 -6.42 15.31
CA PHE A 32 -7.71 -7.35 14.43
C PHE A 32 -7.63 -8.76 15.00
N THR A 33 -8.77 -9.29 15.44
CA THR A 33 -8.92 -10.68 15.90
C THR A 33 -9.22 -11.66 14.76
N ASN A 34 -9.49 -11.16 13.56
CA ASN A 34 -9.91 -11.97 12.42
C ASN A 34 -8.77 -12.24 11.44
N GLU A 35 -8.76 -13.46 10.93
CA GLU A 35 -7.81 -13.91 9.93
C GLU A 35 -8.07 -13.25 8.56
N PRO A 36 -7.00 -12.96 7.78
CA PRO A 36 -7.17 -12.43 6.44
C PRO A 36 -7.90 -13.41 5.53
N SER A 37 -8.97 -12.95 4.85
CA SER A 37 -9.71 -13.75 3.86
C SER A 37 -9.19 -13.62 2.43
N ARG A 38 -8.21 -12.74 2.21
CA ARG A 38 -7.61 -12.44 0.91
C ARG A 38 -6.09 -12.47 1.02
N CYS A 39 -5.43 -13.06 0.02
CA CYS A 39 -3.99 -13.06 -0.08
C CYS A 39 -3.42 -11.63 -0.29
N PRO A 40 -2.13 -11.42 0.02
CA PRO A 40 -1.45 -10.14 -0.20
C PRO A 40 -1.56 -9.65 -1.65
N ASP A 41 -1.46 -10.53 -2.65
CA ASP A 41 -1.60 -10.16 -4.07
C ASP A 41 -2.97 -9.56 -4.40
N CYS A 42 -4.07 -10.21 -4.00
CA CYS A 42 -5.41 -9.68 -4.24
C CYS A 42 -5.66 -8.36 -3.49
N ARG A 43 -5.06 -8.19 -2.30
CA ARG A 43 -5.13 -6.92 -1.56
C ARG A 43 -4.31 -5.82 -2.25
N ALA A 44 -3.14 -6.16 -2.78
CA ALA A 44 -2.28 -5.23 -3.51
C ALA A 44 -2.92 -4.82 -4.84
N ALA A 45 -3.47 -5.76 -5.60
CA ALA A 45 -4.19 -5.50 -6.85
C ALA A 45 -5.36 -4.53 -6.62
N ARG A 46 -6.16 -4.74 -5.57
CA ARG A 46 -7.28 -3.84 -5.25
C ARG A 46 -6.85 -2.45 -4.80
N ARG A 47 -5.66 -2.33 -4.18
CA ARG A 47 -5.06 -1.02 -3.87
C ARG A 47 -4.62 -0.33 -5.17
N SER A 48 -4.04 -1.08 -6.11
CA SER A 48 -3.59 -0.57 -7.40
C SER A 48 -4.77 -0.09 -8.27
N GLU A 49 -5.89 -0.83 -8.31
CA GLU A 49 -7.07 -0.43 -9.08
C GLU A 49 -7.74 0.86 -8.57
N ARG A 50 -7.69 1.12 -7.26
CA ARG A 50 -8.18 2.40 -6.70
C ARG A 50 -7.22 3.57 -6.94
N SER A 51 -6.00 3.28 -7.37
CA SER A 51 -4.98 4.26 -7.74
C SER A 51 -4.94 4.51 -9.25
N GLY A 52 -6.04 4.27 -9.98
CA GLY A 52 -6.16 4.54 -11.42
C GLY A 52 -6.73 5.92 -11.75
N GLY A 53 -6.76 6.85 -10.80
CA GLY A 53 -7.60 8.05 -10.93
C GLY A 53 -7.00 9.38 -10.49
N TYR A 54 -5.71 9.52 -10.17
CA TYR A 54 -4.96 10.78 -10.24
C TYR A 54 -3.51 10.57 -9.78
N SER A 55 -2.63 11.37 -10.34
CA SER A 55 -1.18 11.42 -10.14
C SER A 55 -0.72 11.41 -8.68
N SER A 56 0.45 10.78 -8.47
CA SER A 56 1.41 11.02 -7.37
C SER A 56 1.01 10.61 -5.94
N GLY A 57 1.68 9.57 -5.41
CA GLY A 57 2.02 9.54 -3.98
C GLY A 57 1.92 8.20 -3.25
N GLY A 58 3.05 7.52 -3.09
CA GLY A 58 3.45 6.93 -1.81
C GLY A 58 2.97 5.50 -1.51
N GLY A 59 3.90 4.53 -1.57
CA GLY A 59 3.69 3.23 -0.97
C GLY A 59 4.77 2.19 -1.22
N SER A 60 6.03 2.58 -1.32
CA SER A 60 7.18 1.68 -1.44
C SER A 60 7.35 0.87 -0.16
N TYR A 61 7.26 -0.45 -0.24
CA TYR A 61 8.04 -1.31 0.64
C TYR A 61 9.04 -2.07 -0.24
N SER A 62 10.19 -1.47 -0.49
CA SER A 62 11.35 -2.16 -1.07
C SER A 62 12.58 -1.31 -0.79
N THR A 63 13.26 -1.70 0.28
CA THR A 63 14.60 -1.28 0.68
C THR A 63 15.56 -1.32 -0.52
N GLY A 64 16.24 -0.20 -0.78
CA GLY A 64 17.27 -0.09 -1.80
C GLY A 64 18.11 1.18 -1.61
N TYR A 65 19.25 0.99 -0.95
CA TYR A 65 20.46 1.82 -0.87
C TYR A 65 20.60 3.14 -1.69
N SER A 66 21.14 4.15 -1.02
CA SER A 66 22.11 5.16 -1.49
C SER A 66 21.67 6.39 -2.33
N GLY A 67 21.81 7.56 -1.69
CA GLY A 67 21.95 8.90 -2.31
C GLY A 67 20.63 9.66 -2.37
N GLY A 68 20.44 10.88 -1.84
CA GLY A 68 21.37 11.99 -1.62
C GLY A 68 20.93 13.17 -2.50
N GLY A 69 20.28 14.18 -1.91
CA GLY A 69 19.89 15.46 -2.55
C GLY A 69 18.41 15.52 -2.94
N GLY A 70 17.56 16.45 -2.49
CA GLY A 70 17.79 17.84 -2.10
C GLY A 70 17.35 18.75 -3.24
N GLY A 71 16.15 19.33 -3.18
CA GLY A 71 15.67 20.27 -4.21
C GLY A 71 14.23 20.72 -3.99
N TYR A 72 14.01 21.65 -3.05
CA TYR A 72 12.79 22.47 -3.05
C TYR A 72 12.92 23.45 -4.22
N SER A 73 12.34 23.14 -5.37
CA SER A 73 12.26 24.11 -6.46
C SER A 73 10.95 24.88 -6.31
N SER A 74 11.07 26.02 -5.63
CA SER A 74 10.11 27.10 -5.57
C SER A 74 9.60 27.44 -6.98
N GLY A 75 8.29 27.30 -7.20
CA GLY A 75 7.61 27.71 -8.43
C GLY A 75 6.46 28.65 -8.08
N SER A 76 6.77 29.95 -8.16
CA SER A 76 5.92 31.13 -8.05
C SER A 76 4.56 30.95 -8.74
N GLY A 77 3.44 31.33 -8.12
CA GLY A 77 2.99 32.74 -8.10
C GLY A 77 2.29 33.06 -9.41
N GLY A 78 0.95 33.09 -9.40
CA GLY A 78 0.12 33.38 -10.57
C GLY A 78 0.17 34.85 -11.01
N ASP A 79 -0.50 35.18 -12.13
CA ASP A 79 -1.20 36.44 -12.42
C ASP A 79 -1.61 36.56 -13.91
N GLY A 80 -2.87 36.98 -14.16
CA GLY A 80 -3.36 37.73 -15.34
C GLY A 80 -3.56 36.95 -16.66
N TYR A 81 -4.58 37.19 -17.50
CA TYR A 81 -5.59 38.25 -17.60
C TYR A 81 -6.73 37.77 -18.54
N THR A 82 -7.94 38.26 -18.27
CA THR A 82 -9.18 38.03 -19.00
C THR A 82 -9.19 38.82 -20.31
N SER A 83 -9.44 38.16 -21.45
CA SER A 83 -9.80 38.82 -22.72
C SER A 83 -10.65 37.86 -23.58
N GLY A 84 -11.95 38.11 -23.66
CA GLY A 84 -12.87 37.45 -24.61
C GLY A 84 -13.89 38.47 -25.06
N GLY A 85 -13.86 38.80 -26.35
CA GLY A 85 -14.65 39.85 -27.00
C GLY A 85 -16.06 39.45 -27.40
#